data_AF-A0A974RUC5-F1
#
_entry.id   AF-A0A974RUC5-F1
#
_cell.length_a   1.000
_cell.length_b   1.000
_cell.length_c   1.000
_cell.angle_alpha   90.00
_cell.angle_beta   90.00
_cell.angle_gamma   90.00
#
_symmetry.space_group_name_H-M   'P 1'
#
loop_
_entity.id
_entity.type
_entity.pdbx_description
1 polymer ?
#
loop_
_entity_poly.entity_id
_entity_poly.type
_entity_poly.pdbx_seq_one_letter_code
_entity_poly.pdbx_strand_id
1 'polypeptide(L)'
;MKFTPTHIIVLLIVLILVFGSTKLPQIASSLGQSMKVFKKEIKELRDEDTTAASGQQAPAQIQQPAEGTYYTQPTQTGQAAPQQPTETQK
;
A
#
# COMPACT_ATOMS: atom_id res chain seq x y z
N MET A 1 -5.70 3.83 39.35
CA MET A 1 -5.36 2.86 38.29
C MET A 1 -4.08 3.34 37.60
N LYS A 2 -2.94 2.70 37.85
CA LYS A 2 -1.66 3.11 37.26
C LYS A 2 -1.48 2.30 35.97
N PHE A 3 -1.69 2.93 34.82
CA PHE A 3 -1.30 2.34 33.53
C PHE A 3 0.23 2.30 33.50
N THR A 4 0.81 1.16 33.89
CA THR A 4 2.25 0.97 33.77
C THR A 4 2.57 0.61 32.32
N PRO A 5 3.69 1.10 31.75
CA PRO A 5 4.13 0.77 30.39
C PRO A 5 4.14 -0.74 30.10
N THR A 6 4.35 -1.56 31.13
CA THR A 6 4.28 -3.02 31.08
C THR A 6 2.96 -3.55 30.53
N HIS A 7 1.82 -2.95 30.88
CA HIS A 7 0.51 -3.40 30.37
C HIS A 7 0.39 -3.21 28.85
N ILE A 8 0.94 -2.10 28.33
CA ILE A 8 0.95 -1.81 26.89
C ILE A 8 1.80 -2.84 26.15
N ILE A 9 2.97 -3.19 26.70
CA ILE A 9 3.86 -4.21 26.12
C ILE A 9 3.17 -5.58 26.08
N VAL A 10 2.50 -6.00 27.16
CA VAL A 10 1.76 -7.26 27.19
C VAL A 10 0.66 -7.26 26.14
N LEU A 11 -0.07 -6.15 25.99
CA LEU A 11 -1.14 -6.03 24.99
C LEU A 11 -0.58 -6.09 23.55
N LEU A 12 0.57 -5.45 23.29
CA LEU A 12 1.25 -5.55 22.00
C LEU A 12 1.70 -6.98 21.68
N ILE A 13 2.24 -7.71 22.67
CA ILE A 13 2.63 -9.11 22.47
C ILE A 13 1.42 -9.95 22.11
N VAL A 14 0.30 -9.82 22.83
CA VAL A 14 -0.94 -10.54 22.52
C VAL A 14 -1.45 -10.18 21.11
N LEU A 15 -1.39 -8.91 20.72
CA LEU A 15 -1.77 -8.46 19.39
C LEU A 15 -0.91 -9.11 18.29
N ILE A 16 0.41 -9.19 18.48
CA ILE A 16 1.34 -9.86 17.55
C ILE A 16 1.06 -11.36 17.50
N LEU A 17 0.67 -12.00 18.60
CA LEU A 17 0.34 -13.43 18.59
C LEU A 17 -0.95 -13.74 17.81
N VAL A 18 -1.98 -12.89 17.92
CA VAL A 18 -3.25 -13.08 17.22
C VAL A 18 -3.15 -12.71 15.74
N PHE A 19 -2.55 -11.55 15.44
CA PHE A 19 -2.47 -11.04 14.07
C PHE A 19 -1.22 -11.54 13.31
N GLY A 20 -0.18 -11.96 14.02
CA GLY A 20 1.10 -12.38 13.47
C GLY A 20 2.10 -11.24 13.25
N SER A 21 3.39 -11.60 13.15
CA SER A 21 4.50 -10.65 12.95
C SER A 21 4.49 -9.96 11.59
N THR A 22 3.77 -10.50 10.60
CA THR A 22 3.72 -9.98 9.24
C THR A 22 2.52 -9.07 8.98
N LYS A 23 1.38 -9.28 9.65
CA LYS A 23 0.15 -8.49 9.40
C LYS A 23 0.16 -7.11 10.08
N LEU A 24 0.69 -7.02 11.29
CA LEU A 24 0.83 -5.72 11.98
C LEU A 24 1.69 -4.71 11.21
N PRO A 25 2.91 -5.05 10.75
CA PRO A 25 3.71 -4.11 9.97
C PRO A 25 3.09 -3.80 8.61
N GLN A 26 2.43 -4.77 7.96
CA GLN A 26 1.68 -4.53 6.71
C GLN A 26 0.61 -3.44 6.87
N ILE A 27 -0.25 -3.56 7.90
CA ILE A 27 -1.32 -2.60 8.17
C ILE A 27 -0.74 -1.23 8.60
N ALA A 28 0.32 -1.24 9.43
CA ALA A 28 0.99 -0.01 9.83
C ALA A 28 1.66 0.70 8.64
N SER A 29 2.27 -0.04 7.72
CA SER A 29 2.89 0.51 6.51
C SER A 29 1.86 1.11 5.55
N SER A 30 0.70 0.49 5.35
CA SER A 30 -0.35 1.07 4.50
C SER A 30 -0.96 2.31 5.16
N LEU A 31 -1.28 2.25 6.46
CA LEU A 31 -1.84 3.38 7.20
C LEU A 31 -0.85 4.55 7.29
N GLY A 32 0.45 4.26 7.50
CA GLY A 32 1.51 5.24 7.55
C GLY A 32 1.72 5.96 6.22
N GLN A 33 1.60 5.26 5.10
CA GLN A 33 1.66 5.88 3.77
C GLN A 33 0.48 6.83 3.53
N SER A 34 -0.75 6.41 3.86
CA SER A 34 -1.94 7.28 3.79
C SER A 34 -1.81 8.50 4.71
N MET A 35 -1.34 8.30 5.96
CA MET A 35 -1.10 9.40 6.90
C MET A 35 0.01 10.35 6.43
N LYS A 36 1.03 9.86 5.73
CA LYS A 36 2.11 10.69 5.17
C LYS A 36 1.58 11.63 4.09
N VAL A 37 0.74 11.11 3.18
CA VAL A 37 0.09 11.93 2.13
C VAL A 37 -0.85 12.94 2.79
N PHE A 38 -1.73 12.49 3.68
CA PHE A 38 -2.66 13.37 4.39
C PHE A 38 -1.94 14.47 5.18
N LYS A 39 -0.84 14.15 5.86
CA LYS A 39 -0.03 15.15 6.60
C LYS A 39 0.67 16.14 5.67
N LYS A 40 1.12 15.71 4.48
CA LYS A 40 1.68 16.61 3.47
C LYS A 40 0.61 17.60 2.99
N GLU A 41 -0.57 17.09 2.64
CA GLU A 41 -1.65 17.94 2.13
C GLU A 41 -2.19 18.90 3.19
N ILE A 42 -2.36 18.46 4.44
CA ILE A 42 -2.68 19.37 5.55
C ILE A 42 -1.58 20.41 5.78
N LYS A 43 -0.31 20.01 5.61
CA LYS A 43 0.81 20.93 5.78
C LYS A 43 0.84 21.96 4.66
N GLU A 44 0.58 21.57 3.42
CA GLU A 44 0.42 22.49 2.28
C GLU A 44 -0.73 23.46 2.54
N LEU A 45 -1.90 22.98 2.94
CA LEU A 45 -3.04 23.85 3.29
C LEU A 45 -2.76 24.83 4.45
N ARG A 46 -1.86 24.49 5.37
CA ARG A 46 -1.46 25.37 6.49
C ARG A 46 -0.29 26.28 6.14
N ASP A 47 0.58 25.85 5.23
CA ASP A 47 1.76 26.59 4.77
C ASP A 47 1.42 27.54 3.59
N GLU A 48 0.30 27.34 2.90
CA GLU A 48 -0.27 28.25 1.90
C GLU A 48 -0.62 29.62 2.49
N ASP A 49 -0.85 29.71 3.81
CA ASP A 49 -0.98 30.97 4.54
C ASP A 49 0.38 31.62 4.91
N THR A 50 1.53 30.94 4.74
CA THR A 50 2.86 31.37 5.27
C THR A 50 4.04 31.33 4.26
N THR A 51 3.82 31.22 2.94
CA THR A 51 4.88 31.41 1.90
C THR A 51 5.88 30.25 1.76
N ALA A 52 5.68 29.43 0.73
CA ALA A 52 6.67 29.04 -0.30
C ALA A 52 8.14 28.70 0.08
N ALA A 53 8.43 28.04 1.20
CA ALA A 53 9.80 27.58 1.49
C ALA A 53 9.85 26.11 1.91
N SER A 54 10.75 25.37 1.24
CA SER A 54 11.24 24.00 1.49
C SER A 54 10.41 22.83 0.94
N GLY A 55 10.60 22.61 -0.37
CA GLY A 55 10.21 21.39 -1.06
C GLY A 55 11.08 20.16 -0.75
N GLN A 56 10.74 19.09 -1.47
CA GLN A 56 11.46 17.82 -1.63
C GLN A 56 11.22 16.75 -0.57
N GLN A 57 10.44 15.73 -0.95
CA GLN A 57 10.76 14.32 -0.71
C GLN A 57 9.90 13.45 -1.63
N ALA A 58 10.41 13.28 -2.85
CA ALA A 58 10.03 12.25 -3.81
C ALA A 58 10.40 10.85 -3.24
N PRO A 59 9.60 9.80 -3.52
CA PRO A 59 9.85 8.46 -3.01
C PRO A 59 11.13 7.86 -3.61
N ALA A 60 11.91 7.17 -2.77
CA ALA A 60 12.99 6.31 -3.22
C ALA A 60 12.40 5.22 -4.12
N GLN A 61 12.72 5.31 -5.41
CA GLN A 61 12.41 4.34 -6.44
C GLN A 61 13.33 3.14 -6.25
N ILE A 62 12.80 1.98 -5.83
CA ILE A 62 13.50 0.71 -6.01
C ILE A 62 13.03 0.16 -7.35
N GLN A 63 13.71 0.56 -8.42
CA GLN A 63 13.65 -0.13 -9.70
C GLN A 63 14.61 -1.32 -9.58
N GLN A 64 14.10 -2.53 -9.45
CA GLN A 64 14.91 -3.73 -9.67
C GLN A 64 14.46 -4.39 -10.98
N PRO A 65 15.36 -4.52 -11.97
CA PRO A 65 15.09 -5.19 -13.25
C PRO A 65 14.60 -6.62 -13.04
N ALA A 66 13.62 -7.02 -13.86
CA ALA A 66 13.07 -8.35 -13.89
C ALA A 66 14.12 -9.40 -14.31
N GLU A 67 14.37 -10.38 -13.44
CA GLU A 67 14.96 -11.66 -13.82
C GLU A 67 13.93 -12.77 -13.53
N GLY A 68 13.79 -13.67 -14.50
CA GLY A 68 12.57 -14.41 -14.79
C GLY A 68 12.00 -15.25 -13.65
N THR A 69 10.68 -15.14 -13.49
CA THR A 69 9.80 -16.26 -13.13
C THR A 69 8.45 -15.95 -13.76
N TYR A 70 7.97 -16.86 -14.59
CA TYR A 70 6.65 -16.78 -15.22
C TYR A 70 5.58 -16.62 -14.15
N TYR A 71 4.82 -15.53 -14.21
CA TYR A 71 3.51 -15.46 -13.57
C TYR A 71 2.45 -15.71 -14.63
N THR A 72 1.71 -16.82 -14.48
CA THR A 72 0.43 -17.02 -15.16
C THR A 72 -0.52 -15.91 -14.72
N GLN A 73 -1.00 -15.15 -15.70
CA GLN A 73 -2.02 -14.13 -15.52
C GLN A 73 -3.26 -14.77 -14.85
N PRO A 74 -3.81 -14.19 -13.76
CA PRO A 74 -5.12 -14.58 -13.29
C PRO A 74 -6.15 -14.22 -14.36
N THR A 75 -6.88 -15.22 -14.85
CA THR A 75 -7.98 -15.09 -15.80
C THR A 75 -8.97 -14.02 -15.31
N GLN A 76 -9.03 -12.88 -16.00
CA GLN A 76 -10.17 -11.98 -15.91
C GLN A 76 -11.37 -12.68 -16.54
N THR A 77 -12.34 -13.08 -15.72
CA THR A 77 -13.69 -13.44 -16.16
C THR A 77 -14.31 -12.20 -16.82
N GLY A 78 -14.30 -12.16 -18.15
CA GLY A 78 -14.85 -11.02 -18.91
C GLY A 78 -14.27 -10.81 -20.31
N GLN A 79 -13.30 -11.60 -20.77
CA GLN A 79 -12.84 -11.54 -22.15
C GLN A 79 -13.69 -12.48 -23.02
N ALA A 80 -14.74 -11.90 -23.63
CA ALA A 80 -15.44 -12.50 -24.74
C ALA A 80 -14.41 -12.86 -25.83
N ALA A 81 -14.38 -14.14 -26.22
CA ALA A 81 -13.61 -14.60 -27.37
C ALA A 81 -13.99 -13.78 -28.61
N PRO A 82 -13.04 -13.32 -29.45
CA PRO A 82 -13.40 -12.90 -30.79
C PRO A 82 -13.94 -14.14 -31.53
N GLN A 83 -15.25 -14.18 -31.70
CA GLN A 83 -15.92 -15.19 -32.51
C GLN A 83 -15.44 -15.02 -33.95
N GLN A 84 -14.64 -15.97 -34.42
CA GLN A 84 -14.37 -16.13 -35.85
C GLN A 84 -15.70 -16.44 -36.55
N PRO A 85 -16.14 -15.63 -37.52
CA PRO A 85 -17.21 -16.03 -38.42
C PRO A 85 -16.65 -17.21 -39.23
N THR A 86 -17.20 -18.40 -39.02
CA THR A 86 -17.00 -19.50 -39.96
C THR A 86 -17.87 -19.19 -41.18
N GLU A 87 -17.36 -18.35 -42.06
CA GLU A 87 -17.96 -18.10 -43.37
C GLU A 87 -17.69 -19.34 -44.23
N THR A 88 -18.60 -20.30 -44.14
CA THR A 88 -18.70 -21.42 -45.07
C THR A 88 -19.27 -20.88 -46.38
N GLN A 89 -18.40 -20.55 -47.32
CA GLN A 89 -18.77 -20.29 -48.71
C GLN A 89 -17.68 -20.83 -49.65
N LYS A 90 -17.79 -22.12 -50.02
CA LYS A 90 -17.96 -22.60 -51.39
C LYS A 90 -18.03 -24.12 -51.45
#